data_AF-A0A1Q2CYR0-F1
#
_entry.id   AF-A0A1Q2CYR0-F1
#
_cell.length_a   1.000
_cell.length_b   1.000
_cell.length_c   1.000
_cell.angle_alpha   90.00
_cell.angle_beta   90.00
_cell.angle_gamma   90.00
#
_symmetry.space_group_name_H-M   'P 1'
#
loop_
_entity.id
_entity.type
_entity.pdbx_description
1 polymer ?
#
loop_
_entity_poly.entity_id
_entity_poly.type
_entity_poly.pdbx_seq_one_letter_code
_entity_poly.pdbx_strand_id
1 'polypeptide(L)'
;MVFDYGFLKLRCGSVTTRADGYNHIKDRHKTQFAMLAAPAGRTWEDLVHFALLWNQYDPDKFLVNKARNKACRSRLLYLRNQHGRTVSSKVYKVIYVYTTGKVITVFPDSTQCTNANVGLTGPQPLSQPGETS
;
A
#
# COMPACT_ATOMS: atom_id res chain seq x y z
N MET A 1 3.09 0.20 17.94
CA MET A 1 3.08 -0.48 16.62
C MET A 1 1.68 -1.03 16.43
N VAL A 2 1.12 -1.05 15.22
CA VAL A 2 -0.22 -1.58 14.95
C VAL A 2 -0.13 -3.03 14.45
N PHE A 3 0.74 -3.28 13.48
CA PHE A 3 1.00 -4.63 12.97
C PHE A 3 2.39 -4.71 12.33
N ASP A 4 3.00 -5.89 12.40
CA ASP A 4 4.27 -6.21 11.75
C ASP A 4 4.03 -7.30 10.68
N TYR A 5 4.30 -6.97 9.41
CA TYR A 5 4.18 -7.90 8.29
C TYR A 5 5.53 -8.50 7.88
N GLY A 6 6.57 -8.34 8.71
CA GLY A 6 7.95 -8.66 8.40
C GLY A 6 8.73 -7.38 8.07
N PHE A 7 8.91 -7.09 6.78
CA PHE A 7 9.60 -5.86 6.41
C PHE A 7 8.70 -4.64 6.59
N LEU A 8 7.48 -4.68 6.06
CA LEU A 8 6.50 -3.60 6.25
C LEU A 8 5.98 -3.57 7.69
N LYS A 9 6.12 -2.41 8.33
CA LYS A 9 5.72 -2.17 9.72
C LYS A 9 4.70 -1.05 9.78
N LEU A 10 3.45 -1.40 10.09
CA LEU A 10 2.39 -0.41 10.29
C LEU A 10 2.47 0.13 11.72
N ARG A 11 2.76 1.42 11.85
CA ARG A 11 2.75 2.15 13.11
C ARG A 11 1.51 3.04 13.19
N CYS A 12 1.17 3.50 14.40
CA CYS A 12 0.00 4.36 14.58
C CYS A 12 0.11 5.67 13.77
N GLY A 13 1.32 6.25 13.69
CA GLY A 13 1.50 7.60 13.15
C GLY A 13 1.00 8.67 14.13
N SER A 14 1.33 9.94 13.89
CA SER A 14 0.86 11.03 14.76
C SER A 14 -0.66 11.21 14.64
N VAL A 15 -1.34 11.34 15.78
CA VAL A 15 -2.78 11.69 15.83
C VAL A 15 -3.04 13.15 15.44
N THR A 16 -2.05 14.02 15.65
CA THR A 16 -2.14 15.47 15.40
C THR A 16 -1.88 15.77 13.94
N THR A 17 -0.74 15.33 13.39
CA THR A 17 -0.38 15.68 12.00
C THR A 17 -0.96 14.72 10.98
N ARG A 18 -1.23 13.46 11.38
CA ARG A 18 -1.74 12.38 10.51
C ARG A 18 -0.96 12.28 9.19
N ALA A 19 0.35 12.54 9.27
CA ALA A 19 1.22 12.58 8.11
C ALA A 19 1.59 11.18 7.59
N ASP A 20 1.52 10.16 8.45
CA ASP A 20 1.86 8.79 8.12
C ASP A 20 1.10 7.75 8.96
N GLY A 21 1.25 6.48 8.59
CA GLY A 21 0.83 5.33 9.37
C GLY A 21 -0.69 5.14 9.40
N TYR A 22 -1.15 4.39 10.40
CA TYR A 22 -2.56 4.04 10.56
C TYR A 22 -3.47 5.27 10.66
N ASN A 23 -3.05 6.30 11.38
CA ASN A 23 -3.82 7.53 11.54
C ASN A 23 -3.96 8.30 10.23
N HIS A 24 -2.94 8.30 9.37
CA HIS A 24 -3.05 8.86 8.02
C HIS A 24 -4.05 8.06 7.16
N ILE A 25 -3.95 6.73 7.17
CA ILE A 25 -4.85 5.86 6.40
C ILE A 25 -6.30 6.04 6.86
N LYS A 26 -6.52 6.09 8.17
CA LYS A 26 -7.84 6.32 8.77
C LYS A 26 -8.41 7.69 8.39
N ASP A 27 -7.57 8.73 8.35
CA ASP A 27 -7.98 10.11 8.02
C ASP A 27 -8.28 10.30 6.52
N ARG A 28 -7.46 9.70 5.64
CA ARG A 28 -7.48 9.98 4.20
C ARG A 28 -8.15 8.90 3.35
N HIS A 29 -8.15 7.66 3.82
CA HIS A 29 -8.50 6.50 2.98
C HIS A 29 -9.59 5.60 3.60
N LYS A 30 -10.01 5.83 4.85
CA LYS A 30 -11.05 5.03 5.52
C LYS A 30 -12.30 4.86 4.66
N THR A 31 -12.85 5.95 4.14
CA THR A 31 -14.08 5.89 3.32
C THR A 31 -13.87 5.09 2.04
N GLN A 32 -12.72 5.23 1.39
CA GLN A 32 -12.39 4.47 0.18
C GLN A 32 -12.32 2.97 0.46
N PHE A 33 -11.66 2.58 1.55
CA PHE A 33 -11.61 1.18 1.97
C PHE A 33 -12.98 0.65 2.40
N ALA A 34 -13.77 1.43 3.15
CA ALA A 34 -15.09 1.03 3.61
C ALA A 34 -16.04 0.74 2.43
N MET A 35 -16.05 1.62 1.41
CA MET A 35 -16.86 1.42 0.21
C MET A 35 -16.48 0.15 -0.56
N LEU A 36 -15.18 -0.18 -0.62
CA LEU A 36 -14.70 -1.38 -1.31
C LEU A 36 -14.91 -2.66 -0.50
N ALA A 37 -14.87 -2.57 0.84
CA ALA A 37 -14.99 -3.71 1.73
C ALA A 37 -16.46 -4.13 1.96
N ALA A 38 -17.38 -3.17 1.98
CA ALA A 38 -18.79 -3.41 2.30
C ALA A 38 -19.46 -4.48 1.42
N PRO A 39 -19.29 -4.51 0.08
CA PRO A 39 -19.87 -5.56 -0.77
C PRO A 39 -19.39 -6.98 -0.46
N ALA A 40 -18.27 -7.12 0.24
CA ALA A 40 -17.73 -8.40 0.69
C ALA A 40 -18.09 -8.75 2.14
N GLY A 41 -18.88 -7.90 2.82
CA GLY A 41 -19.19 -8.06 4.24
C GLY A 41 -17.97 -7.90 5.15
N ARG A 42 -17.00 -7.06 4.76
CA ARG A 42 -15.75 -6.82 5.48
C ARG A 42 -15.65 -5.38 5.99
N THR A 43 -14.78 -5.17 6.97
CA THR A 43 -14.46 -3.84 7.49
C THR A 43 -13.41 -3.15 6.62
N TRP A 44 -13.27 -1.83 6.78
CA TRP A 44 -12.23 -1.09 6.06
C TRP A 44 -10.84 -1.50 6.55
N GLU A 45 -10.70 -1.81 7.84
CA GLU A 45 -9.46 -2.33 8.42
C GLU A 45 -9.06 -3.67 7.80
N ASP A 46 -9.98 -4.63 7.64
CA ASP A 46 -9.70 -5.93 7.03
C ASP A 46 -9.02 -5.76 5.66
N LEU A 47 -9.53 -4.83 4.86
CA LEU A 47 -9.03 -4.57 3.51
C LEU A 47 -7.68 -3.84 3.52
N VAL A 48 -7.42 -2.99 4.52
CA VAL A 48 -6.09 -2.39 4.76
C VAL A 48 -5.06 -3.47 5.10
N HIS A 49 -5.39 -4.36 6.03
CA HIS A 49 -4.52 -5.47 6.43
C HIS A 49 -4.25 -6.41 5.25
N PHE A 50 -5.29 -6.77 4.49
CA PHE A 50 -5.18 -7.57 3.28
C PHE A 50 -4.28 -6.93 2.22
N ALA A 51 -4.45 -5.63 1.96
CA ALA A 51 -3.62 -4.89 1.01
C ALA A 51 -2.14 -4.84 1.43
N LEU A 52 -1.87 -4.60 2.72
CA LEU A 52 -0.50 -4.58 3.26
C LEU A 52 0.16 -5.95 3.19
N LEU A 53 -0.57 -7.00 3.57
CA LEU A 53 -0.08 -8.38 3.54
C LEU A 53 0.36 -8.78 2.13
N TRP A 54 -0.52 -8.63 1.13
CA TRP A 54 -0.18 -9.08 -0.23
C TRP A 54 0.86 -8.23 -0.92
N ASN A 55 0.88 -6.92 -0.67
CA ASN A 55 1.97 -6.07 -1.16
C ASN A 55 3.31 -6.40 -0.48
N GLN A 56 3.30 -6.92 0.75
CA GLN A 56 4.52 -7.38 1.41
C GLN A 56 5.07 -8.65 0.76
N TYR A 57 4.20 -9.60 0.41
CA TYR A 57 4.62 -10.93 -0.04
C TYR A 57 4.83 -11.05 -1.54
N ASP A 58 3.92 -10.50 -2.35
CA ASP A 58 3.92 -10.71 -3.81
C ASP A 58 3.42 -9.44 -4.54
N PRO A 59 4.20 -8.35 -4.59
CA PRO A 59 3.79 -7.15 -5.29
C PRO A 59 3.93 -7.32 -6.82
N ASP A 60 2.95 -6.84 -7.59
CA ASP A 60 3.06 -6.79 -9.06
C ASP A 60 4.09 -5.77 -9.52
N LYS A 61 4.28 -4.70 -8.73
CA LYS A 61 5.27 -3.66 -9.02
C LYS A 61 5.96 -3.20 -7.76
N PHE A 62 7.27 -3.00 -7.88
CA PHE A 62 8.11 -2.42 -6.84
C PHE A 62 8.94 -1.27 -7.42
N LEU A 63 8.92 -0.10 -6.75
CA LEU A 63 9.72 1.07 -7.10
C LEU A 63 10.43 1.62 -5.87
N VAL A 64 11.67 2.07 -6.05
CA VAL A 64 12.49 2.63 -4.98
C VAL A 64 13.14 3.92 -5.44
N ASN A 65 13.12 4.94 -4.59
CA ASN A 65 13.97 6.10 -4.66
C ASN A 65 14.89 6.12 -3.42
N LYS A 66 16.12 5.63 -3.59
CA LYS A 66 17.10 5.53 -2.50
C LYS A 66 17.47 6.91 -1.95
N ALA A 67 17.60 7.92 -2.81
CA ALA A 67 17.95 9.29 -2.41
C ALA A 67 16.89 9.94 -1.51
N ARG A 68 15.61 9.59 -1.68
CA ARG A 68 14.51 10.07 -0.82
C ARG A 68 14.10 9.07 0.27
N ASN A 69 14.81 7.96 0.39
CA ASN A 69 14.48 6.85 1.29
C ASN A 69 13.00 6.41 1.20
N LYS A 70 12.45 6.37 -0.01
CA LYS A 70 11.03 6.14 -0.25
C LYS A 70 10.84 5.00 -1.25
N ALA A 71 9.91 4.11 -0.94
CA ALA A 71 9.58 2.97 -1.77
C ALA A 71 8.07 2.84 -1.93
N CYS A 72 7.66 2.20 -3.03
CA CYS A 72 6.28 1.91 -3.36
C CYS A 72 6.16 0.47 -3.84
N ARG A 73 5.24 -0.29 -3.24
CA ARG A 73 4.78 -1.58 -3.75
C ARG A 73 3.32 -1.48 -4.16
N SER A 74 2.93 -2.15 -5.23
CA SER A 74 1.52 -2.20 -5.62
C SER A 74 1.11 -3.54 -6.19
N ARG A 75 -0.16 -3.89 -5.98
CA ARG A 75 -0.77 -5.13 -6.49
C ARG A 75 -2.24 -4.94 -6.82
N LEU A 76 -2.70 -5.56 -7.92
CA LEU A 76 -4.10 -5.79 -8.22
C LEU A 76 -4.66 -6.90 -7.34
N LEU A 77 -5.64 -6.55 -6.50
CA LEU A 77 -6.30 -7.49 -5.60
C LEU A 77 -7.78 -7.61 -5.94
N TYR A 78 -8.26 -8.84 -5.81
CA TYR A 78 -9.66 -9.20 -6.01
C TYR A 78 -10.30 -9.50 -4.67
N LEU A 79 -11.42 -8.85 -4.39
CA LEU A 79 -12.22 -9.14 -3.21
C LEU A 79 -13.41 -9.99 -3.62
N ARG A 80 -13.58 -11.15 -2.96
CA ARG A 80 -14.72 -12.04 -3.17
C ARG A 80 -15.66 -11.98 -1.98
N ASN A 81 -16.97 -12.04 -2.25
CA ASN A 81 -17.98 -12.16 -1.20
C ASN A 81 -18.15 -13.62 -0.76
N GLN A 82 -19.02 -13.85 0.22
CA GLN A 82 -19.33 -15.18 0.76
C GLN A 82 -19.90 -16.18 -0.27
N HIS A 83 -20.39 -15.69 -1.42
CA HIS A 83 -20.89 -16.51 -2.52
C HIS A 83 -19.83 -16.76 -3.61
N GLY A 84 -18.56 -16.43 -3.34
CA GLY A 84 -17.44 -16.61 -4.27
C GLY A 84 -17.40 -15.60 -5.42
N ARG A 85 -18.33 -14.64 -5.49
CA ARG A 85 -18.37 -13.62 -6.54
C ARG A 85 -17.34 -12.54 -6.26
N THR A 86 -16.56 -12.17 -7.28
CA THR A 86 -15.70 -10.98 -7.23
C THR A 86 -16.56 -9.72 -7.16
N VAL A 87 -16.40 -8.96 -6.08
CA VAL A 87 -17.14 -7.71 -5.82
C VAL A 87 -16.27 -6.47 -5.89
N SER A 88 -14.94 -6.64 -5.91
CA SER A 88 -13.98 -5.56 -6.17
C SER A 88 -12.76 -6.11 -6.89
N SER A 89 -12.22 -5.30 -7.80
CA SER A 89 -10.93 -5.49 -8.45
C SER A 89 -10.21 -4.15 -8.43
N LYS A 90 -9.16 -4.02 -7.63
CA LYS A 90 -8.50 -2.72 -7.40
C LYS A 90 -7.01 -2.88 -7.16
N VAL A 91 -6.23 -1.94 -7.69
CA VAL A 91 -4.82 -1.85 -7.33
C VAL A 91 -4.70 -1.21 -5.96
N TYR A 92 -3.87 -1.77 -5.09
CA TYR A 92 -3.53 -1.16 -3.81
C TYR A 92 -2.05 -0.80 -3.81
N LYS A 93 -1.74 0.46 -3.51
CA LYS A 93 -0.37 0.97 -3.40
C LYS A 93 0.00 1.07 -1.93
N VAL A 94 1.18 0.61 -1.56
CA VAL A 94 1.81 0.79 -0.25
C VAL A 94 3.04 1.66 -0.43
N ILE A 95 3.06 2.83 0.21
CA ILE A 95 4.21 3.72 0.25
C ILE A 95 4.84 3.61 1.63
N TYR A 96 6.17 3.45 1.68
CA TYR A 96 6.89 3.24 2.93
C TYR A 96 8.32 3.77 2.88
N VAL A 97 8.94 3.88 4.05
CA VAL A 97 10.34 4.27 4.22
C VAL A 97 11.24 3.10 3.80
N TYR A 98 12.02 3.27 2.73
CA TYR A 98 12.75 2.19 2.07
C TYR A 98 13.66 1.42 3.02
N THR A 99 14.39 2.08 3.92
CA THR A 99 15.35 1.39 4.79
C THR A 99 14.75 0.72 6.02
N THR A 100 13.54 1.11 6.44
CA THR A 100 12.96 0.65 7.72
C THR A 100 11.66 -0.13 7.55
N GLY A 101 11.06 -0.09 6.35
CA GLY A 101 9.74 -0.64 6.09
C GLY A 101 8.60 0.07 6.85
N LYS A 102 8.85 1.20 7.52
CA LYS A 102 7.79 2.00 8.16
C LYS A 102 6.79 2.42 7.10
N VAL A 103 5.56 1.92 7.21
CA VAL A 103 4.46 2.27 6.32
C VAL A 103 4.14 3.75 6.47
N ILE A 104 4.15 4.47 5.35
CA ILE A 104 3.69 5.86 5.27
C ILE A 104 2.19 5.86 4.99
N THR A 105 1.74 5.14 3.97
CA THR A 105 0.30 4.99 3.65
C THR A 105 0.06 3.73 2.81
N VAL A 106 -1.18 3.25 2.82
CA VAL A 106 -1.72 2.29 1.84
C VAL A 106 -3.07 2.80 1.35
N PHE A 107 -3.34 2.69 0.05
CA PHE A 107 -4.57 3.20 -0.55
C PHE A 107 -4.93 2.49 -1.85
N PRO A 108 -6.24 2.39 -2.19
CA PRO A 108 -6.70 1.90 -3.48
C PRO A 108 -6.47 2.93 -4.60
N ASP A 109 -6.16 2.45 -5.80
CA ASP A 109 -5.88 3.24 -7.01
C ASP A 109 -6.33 2.45 -8.26
N SER A 110 -6.34 3.09 -9.43
CA SER A 110 -6.55 2.44 -10.74
C SER A 110 -5.24 2.06 -11.44
N THR A 111 -4.10 2.52 -10.93
CA THR A 111 -2.78 2.32 -11.54
C THR A 111 -1.81 1.65 -10.58
N GLN A 112 -0.78 0.99 -11.11
CA GLN A 112 0.37 0.51 -10.31
C GLN A 112 1.26 1.69 -9.85
N CYS A 113 2.23 1.44 -8.98
CA CYS A 113 3.18 2.44 -8.49
C CYS A 113 3.83 3.23 -9.65
N THR A 114 3.95 4.55 -9.46
CA THR A 114 4.60 5.48 -10.40
C THR A 114 5.75 6.23 -9.72
N ASN A 115 6.54 6.94 -10.53
CA ASN A 115 7.63 7.81 -10.06
C ASN A 115 7.17 8.82 -9.01
N ALA A 116 6.00 9.42 -9.20
CA ALA A 116 5.43 10.36 -8.25
C ALA A 116 5.25 9.76 -6.85
N ASN A 117 4.90 8.46 -6.76
CA ASN A 117 4.73 7.79 -5.47
C ASN A 117 6.04 7.73 -4.66
N VAL A 118 7.19 7.67 -5.33
CA VAL A 118 8.53 7.67 -4.70
C VAL A 118 9.26 9.02 -4.80
N GLY A 119 8.58 10.08 -5.25
CA GLY A 119 9.14 11.44 -5.35
C GLY A 119 10.19 11.60 -6.46
N LEU A 120 10.08 10.81 -7.53
CA LEU A 120 10.83 10.98 -8.78
C LEU A 120 10.02 11.81 -9.78
N THR A 121 10.72 12.57 -10.63
CA THR A 121 10.14 13.32 -11.76
C THR A 121 10.46 12.61 -13.08
N GLY A 122 9.59 12.75 -14.10
CA GLY A 122 9.76 12.15 -15.43
C GLY A 122 9.11 10.76 -15.61
N PRO A 123 9.08 10.22 -16.85
CA PRO A 123 8.66 8.85 -17.12
C PRO A 123 9.50 7.84 -16.32
N GLN A 124 8.93 6.65 -16.04
CA GLN A 124 9.39 5.59 -15.12
C GLN A 124 10.92 5.52 -14.91
N PRO A 125 11.43 5.22 -13.70
CA PRO A 125 12.87 5.16 -13.54
C PRO A 125 13.40 4.02 -14.41
N LEU A 126 14.52 4.30 -15.08
CA LEU A 126 15.36 3.30 -15.69
C LEU A 126 15.51 2.14 -14.70
N SER A 127 15.29 0.93 -15.20
CA SER A 127 15.47 -0.35 -14.53
C SER A 127 16.51 -0.31 -13.40
N GLN A 128 16.21 -0.97 -12.28
CA GLN A 128 17.26 -1.31 -11.32
C GLN A 128 18.39 -2.03 -12.08
N PRO A 129 19.66 -1.64 -11.92
CA PRO A 129 20.78 -2.51 -12.29
C PRO A 129 20.60 -3.82 -11.53
N GLY A 130 20.94 -4.92 -12.20
CA GLY A 130 20.63 -6.29 -11.82
C GLY A 130 20.70 -6.59 -10.32
N GLU A 131 19.77 -7.42 -9.87
CA GLU A 131 20.10 -8.48 -8.93
C GLU A 131 21.16 -9.38 -9.62
N THR A 132 22.43 -8.96 -9.57
CA THR A 132 23.55 -9.86 -9.81
C THR A 132 23.98 -10.44 -8.47
N SER A 133 23.70 -11.74 -8.35
CA SER A 133 24.37 -12.76 -7.51
C SER A 133 24.18 -12.70 -6.00
#